data_AF-A0A2G8N657-F1
#
_entry.id   AF-A0A2G8N657-F1
#
_cell.length_a   1.000
_cell.length_b   1.000
_cell.length_c   1.000
_cell.angle_alpha   90.00
_cell.angle_beta   90.00
_cell.angle_gamma   90.00
#
_symmetry.space_group_name_H-M   'P 1'
#
loop_
_entity.id
_entity.type
_entity.pdbx_description
1 polymer ?
#
loop_
_entity_poly.entity_id
_entity_poly.type
_entity_poly.pdbx_seq_one_letter_code
_entity_poly.pdbx_strand_id
1 'polypeptide(L)'
;MHPTQADIEALLCYQAQLYPNGVAIKTYTLQEGSLWPDYETVVSAFYQEAGRDCWIDVNYRPTADHLLSAPDTIAQATLPQLQSLLTYCVRGERFCDGHWAAMIERGHVQRILSRLAAFA
;
A
#
# COMPACT_ATOMS: atom_id res chain seq x y z
N MET A 1 9.99 9.94 -10.62
CA MET A 1 9.36 11.25 -10.39
C MET A 1 9.21 11.45 -8.89
N HIS A 2 9.10 12.69 -8.42
CA HIS A 2 8.75 12.95 -7.01
C HIS A 2 7.24 13.20 -6.91
N PRO A 3 6.54 12.63 -5.92
CA PRO A 3 5.13 12.90 -5.71
C PRO A 3 4.96 14.35 -5.26
N THR A 4 3.89 14.97 -5.73
CA THR A 4 3.44 16.28 -5.26
C THR A 4 2.63 16.15 -3.98
N GLN A 5 2.35 17.29 -3.35
CA GLN A 5 1.41 17.37 -2.23
C GLN A 5 0.05 16.73 -2.55
N ALA A 6 -0.50 17.02 -3.73
CA ALA A 6 -1.79 16.48 -4.17
C ALA A 6 -1.74 14.94 -4.36
N ASP A 7 -0.62 14.40 -4.80
CA ASP A 7 -0.45 12.95 -4.93
C ASP A 7 -0.45 12.29 -3.53
N ILE A 8 0.21 12.90 -2.55
CA ILE A 8 0.22 12.43 -1.16
C ILE A 8 -1.20 12.44 -0.60
N GLU A 9 -1.91 13.56 -0.71
CA GLU A 9 -3.29 13.71 -0.24
C GLU A 9 -4.23 12.67 -0.87
N ALA A 10 -4.07 12.38 -2.16
CA ALA A 10 -4.85 11.38 -2.87
C ALA A 10 -4.72 9.97 -2.24
N LEU A 11 -3.51 9.56 -1.82
CA LEU A 11 -3.33 8.30 -1.10
C LEU A 11 -3.90 8.35 0.32
N LEU A 12 -3.76 9.47 1.02
CA LEU A 12 -4.27 9.63 2.38
C LEU A 12 -5.81 9.57 2.45
N CYS A 13 -6.51 9.96 1.38
CA CYS A 13 -7.97 9.82 1.29
C CYS A 13 -8.46 8.37 1.46
N TYR A 14 -7.63 7.37 1.17
CA TYR A 14 -7.99 5.96 1.34
C TYR A 14 -7.83 5.46 2.78
N GLN A 15 -7.11 6.17 3.66
CA GLN A 15 -6.78 5.67 4.99
C GLN A 15 -8.03 5.33 5.82
N ALA A 16 -9.01 6.24 5.89
CA ALA A 16 -10.25 5.99 6.64
C ALA A 16 -11.16 4.95 5.99
N GLN A 17 -11.02 4.73 4.68
CA GLN A 17 -11.83 3.75 3.93
C GLN A 17 -11.27 2.33 4.06
N LEU A 18 -9.94 2.19 4.04
CA LEU A 18 -9.25 0.92 4.24
C LEU A 18 -9.18 0.51 5.71
N TYR A 19 -9.14 1.49 6.62
CA TYR A 19 -8.99 1.30 8.06
C TYR A 19 -10.03 2.07 8.88
N PRO A 20 -11.33 1.78 8.72
CA PRO A 20 -12.35 2.39 9.57
C PRO A 20 -12.04 2.10 11.05
N ASN A 21 -11.96 3.16 11.86
CA ASN A 21 -11.56 3.10 13.27
C ASN A 21 -10.20 2.43 13.51
N GLY A 22 -9.29 2.47 12.51
CA GLY A 22 -7.97 1.88 12.60
C GLY A 22 -7.92 0.37 12.37
N VAL A 23 -9.04 -0.27 12.01
CA VAL A 23 -9.14 -1.71 11.74
C VAL A 23 -9.29 -1.95 10.24
N ALA A 24 -8.50 -2.85 9.68
CA ALA A 24 -8.57 -3.19 8.27
C ALA A 24 -9.97 -3.68 7.88
N ILE A 25 -10.49 -3.23 6.74
CA ILE A 25 -11.68 -3.82 6.13
C ILE A 25 -11.42 -5.28 5.73
N LYS A 26 -12.51 -6.03 5.47
CA LYS A 26 -12.41 -7.25 4.68
C LYS A 26 -11.97 -6.84 3.27
N THR A 27 -10.84 -7.33 2.81
CA THR A 27 -10.20 -6.79 1.59
C THR A 27 -10.65 -7.47 0.30
N TYR A 28 -11.14 -8.70 0.38
CA TYR A 28 -11.68 -9.45 -0.76
C TYR A 28 -12.71 -10.48 -0.32
N THR A 29 -13.42 -11.03 -1.30
CA THR A 29 -14.21 -12.25 -1.15
C THR A 29 -13.69 -13.34 -2.08
N LEU A 30 -13.96 -14.60 -1.74
CA LEU A 30 -13.76 -15.72 -2.66
C LEU A 30 -15.13 -16.11 -3.19
N GLN A 31 -15.34 -15.91 -4.48
CA GLN A 31 -16.54 -16.41 -5.14
C GLN A 31 -16.52 -17.95 -5.15
N GLU A 32 -17.69 -18.56 -5.08
CA GLU A 32 -17.82 -20.03 -5.10
C GLU A 32 -17.21 -20.59 -6.39
N GLY A 33 -16.28 -21.53 -6.26
CA GLY A 33 -15.53 -22.12 -7.38
C GLY A 33 -14.35 -21.30 -7.89
N SER A 34 -14.08 -20.11 -7.34
CA SER A 34 -12.88 -19.32 -7.65
C SER A 34 -11.74 -19.61 -6.67
N LEU A 35 -10.51 -19.66 -7.19
CA LEU A 35 -9.28 -19.66 -6.39
C LEU A 35 -8.68 -18.25 -6.22
N TRP A 36 -9.26 -17.25 -6.88
CA TRP A 36 -8.73 -15.89 -6.93
C TRP A 36 -9.60 -14.92 -6.11
N PRO A 37 -8.99 -13.97 -5.39
CA PRO A 37 -9.67 -12.94 -4.63
C PRO A 37 -10.42 -11.99 -5.55
N ASP A 38 -11.68 -11.74 -5.20
CA ASP A 38 -12.48 -10.64 -5.72
C ASP A 38 -12.33 -9.46 -4.76
N TYR A 39 -11.41 -8.55 -5.10
CA TYR A 39 -11.03 -7.43 -4.24
C TYR A 39 -12.15 -6.40 -4.10
N GLU A 40 -12.31 -5.87 -2.89
CA GLU A 40 -13.19 -4.72 -2.65
C GLU A 40 -12.77 -3.53 -3.51
N THR A 41 -13.75 -2.78 -4.04
CA THR A 41 -13.47 -1.70 -5.00
C THR A 41 -12.49 -0.66 -4.46
N VAL A 42 -12.55 -0.35 -3.16
CA VAL A 42 -11.63 0.57 -2.50
C VAL A 42 -10.19 0.05 -2.46
N VAL A 43 -9.98 -1.26 -2.36
CA VAL A 43 -8.65 -1.88 -2.39
C VAL A 43 -8.05 -1.70 -3.78
N SER A 44 -8.80 -2.05 -4.84
CA SER A 44 -8.33 -1.87 -6.21
C SER A 44 -8.07 -0.40 -6.55
N ALA A 45 -8.95 0.52 -6.11
CA ALA A 45 -8.78 1.96 -6.34
C ALA A 45 -7.52 2.51 -5.64
N PHE A 46 -7.28 2.11 -4.39
CA PHE A 46 -6.05 2.46 -3.67
C PHE A 46 -4.79 2.00 -4.43
N TYR A 47 -4.75 0.74 -4.86
CA TYR A 47 -3.59 0.19 -5.55
C TYR A 47 -3.38 0.75 -6.96
N GLN A 48 -4.46 1.18 -7.64
CA GLN A 48 -4.36 1.94 -8.88
C GLN A 48 -3.71 3.31 -8.63
N GLU A 49 -4.13 4.03 -7.58
CA GLU A 49 -3.55 5.33 -7.22
C GLU A 49 -2.08 5.19 -6.80
N ALA A 50 -1.77 4.21 -5.94
CA ALA A 50 -0.42 3.90 -5.49
C ALA A 50 0.49 3.38 -6.62
N GLY A 51 -0.09 2.95 -7.74
CA GLY A 51 0.62 2.49 -8.93
C GLY A 51 0.97 3.58 -9.94
N ARG A 52 0.60 4.84 -9.70
CA ARG A 52 0.95 5.97 -10.58
C ARG A 52 2.47 6.19 -10.65
N ASP A 53 2.96 6.72 -11.78
CA ASP A 53 4.40 6.88 -12.06
C ASP A 53 5.17 7.71 -11.02
N CYS A 54 4.50 8.62 -10.29
CA CYS A 54 5.12 9.38 -9.21
C CYS A 54 5.47 8.53 -7.98
N TRP A 55 4.89 7.33 -7.84
CA TRP A 55 5.15 6.40 -6.74
C TRP A 55 6.14 5.30 -7.09
N ILE A 56 6.42 5.10 -8.38
CA ILE A 56 7.25 3.98 -8.84
C ILE A 56 8.73 4.25 -8.57
N ASP A 57 9.33 3.35 -7.79
CA ASP A 57 10.77 3.17 -7.68
C ASP A 57 11.19 1.87 -8.36
N VAL A 58 11.94 1.96 -9.45
CA VAL A 58 12.39 0.77 -10.21
C VAL A 58 13.39 -0.10 -9.43
N ASN A 59 14.08 0.47 -8.44
CA ASN A 59 15.07 -0.21 -7.61
C ASN A 59 14.54 -0.47 -6.19
N TYR A 60 13.22 -0.54 -6.02
CA TYR A 60 12.56 -0.64 -4.72
C TYR A 60 13.00 -1.80 -3.83
N ARG A 61 13.43 -2.92 -4.42
CA ARG A 61 13.49 -4.21 -3.73
C ARG A 61 14.41 -4.22 -2.50
N PRO A 62 15.68 -3.76 -2.56
CA PRO A 62 16.56 -3.78 -1.38
C PRO A 62 16.03 -2.91 -0.24
N THR A 63 15.48 -1.75 -0.57
CA THR A 63 14.89 -0.82 0.42
C THR A 63 13.65 -1.41 1.07
N ALA A 64 12.73 -1.95 0.27
CA ALA A 64 11.49 -2.53 0.77
C ALA A 64 11.76 -3.76 1.65
N ASP A 65 12.65 -4.67 1.23
CA ASP A 65 13.02 -5.86 2.00
C ASP A 65 13.63 -5.46 3.36
N HIS A 66 14.48 -4.42 3.39
CA HIS A 66 15.06 -3.92 4.64
C HIS A 66 13.98 -3.37 5.59
N LEU A 67 13.10 -2.48 5.10
CA LEU A 67 12.09 -1.82 5.94
C LEU A 67 11.01 -2.79 6.43
N LEU A 68 10.64 -3.78 5.62
CA LEU A 68 9.66 -4.81 6.01
C LEU A 68 10.23 -5.80 7.02
N SER A 69 11.55 -6.00 7.06
CA SER A 69 12.20 -6.84 8.08
C SER A 69 12.19 -6.23 9.49
N ALA A 70 12.00 -4.91 9.59
CA ALA A 70 11.99 -4.17 10.84
C ALA A 70 10.86 -3.11 10.82
N PRO A 71 9.61 -3.49 11.18
CA PRO A 71 8.43 -2.62 10.98
C PRO A 71 8.52 -1.23 11.64
N ASP A 72 9.25 -1.10 12.75
CA ASP A 72 9.47 0.19 13.44
C ASP A 72 10.22 1.20 12.57
N THR A 73 10.96 0.73 11.55
CA THR A 73 11.68 1.59 10.61
C THR A 73 10.75 2.34 9.65
N ILE A 74 9.53 1.82 9.40
CA ILE A 74 8.55 2.49 8.53
C ILE A 74 8.15 3.84 9.13
N ALA A 75 8.07 3.97 10.45
CA ALA A 75 7.74 5.22 11.13
C ALA A 75 8.80 6.34 10.93
N GLN A 76 10.01 5.97 10.51
CA GLN A 76 11.10 6.91 10.24
C GLN A 76 11.46 7.01 8.75
N ALA A 77 10.77 6.26 7.89
CA ALA A 77 11.08 6.19 6.46
C ALA A 77 11.02 7.57 5.79
N THR A 78 11.94 7.82 4.88
CA THR A 78 11.94 9.00 4.00
C THR A 78 10.92 8.84 2.88
N LEU A 79 10.54 9.93 2.21
CA LEU A 79 9.60 9.86 1.09
C LEU A 79 10.06 8.91 -0.05
N PRO A 80 11.34 8.90 -0.47
CA PRO A 80 11.82 7.89 -1.42
C PRO A 80 11.70 6.44 -0.91
N GLN A 81 11.93 6.20 0.37
CA GLN A 81 11.76 4.87 0.98
C GLN A 81 10.28 4.44 0.99
N LEU A 82 9.35 5.38 1.20
CA LEU A 82 7.91 5.12 1.08
C LEU A 82 7.51 4.81 -0.37
N GLN A 83 8.09 5.47 -1.37
CA GLN A 83 7.90 5.10 -2.79
C GLN A 83 8.34 3.65 -3.04
N SER A 84 9.49 3.22 -2.48
CA SER A 84 9.94 1.82 -2.58
C SER A 84 8.94 0.85 -1.93
N LEU A 85 8.40 1.20 -0.75
CA LEU A 85 7.39 0.37 -0.07
C LEU A 85 6.07 0.30 -0.83
N LEU A 86 5.56 1.42 -1.34
CA LEU A 86 4.36 1.45 -2.18
C LEU A 86 4.56 0.63 -3.45
N THR A 87 5.71 0.76 -4.11
CA THR A 87 6.06 -0.05 -5.28
C THR A 87 6.09 -1.53 -4.95
N TYR A 88 6.64 -1.92 -3.80
CA TYR A 88 6.60 -3.29 -3.32
C TYR A 88 5.17 -3.80 -3.18
N CYS A 89 4.32 -3.05 -2.49
CA CYS A 89 2.93 -3.44 -2.27
C CYS A 89 2.15 -3.56 -3.58
N VAL A 90 2.35 -2.64 -4.53
CA VAL A 90 1.67 -2.66 -5.84
C VAL A 90 2.15 -3.86 -6.67
N ARG A 91 3.46 -4.05 -6.81
CA ARG A 91 4.05 -5.06 -7.72
C ARG A 91 4.13 -6.46 -7.12
N GLY A 92 3.89 -6.59 -5.81
CA GLY A 92 3.87 -7.87 -5.11
C GLY A 92 2.67 -8.72 -5.46
N GLU A 93 1.57 -8.09 -5.91
CA GLU A 93 0.39 -8.80 -6.40
C GLU A 93 0.68 -9.49 -7.72
N ARG A 94 0.85 -10.81 -7.63
CA ARG A 94 1.15 -11.66 -8.78
C ARG A 94 0.06 -12.71 -8.87
N PHE A 95 -0.59 -12.77 -10.03
CA PHE A 95 -1.66 -13.71 -10.31
C PHE A 95 -2.90 -13.57 -9.39
N CYS A 96 -3.12 -12.45 -8.69
CA CYS A 96 -4.20 -12.34 -7.71
C CYS A 96 -4.00 -13.32 -6.54
N ASP A 97 -2.79 -13.42 -5.98
CA ASP A 97 -2.46 -14.37 -4.92
C ASP A 97 -2.90 -13.92 -3.51
N GLY A 98 -3.43 -12.70 -3.39
CA GLY A 98 -3.83 -12.13 -2.10
C GLY A 98 -2.78 -11.18 -1.51
N HIS A 99 -1.74 -10.81 -2.25
CA HIS A 99 -0.69 -9.92 -1.75
C HIS A 99 -1.24 -8.57 -1.27
N TRP A 100 -2.11 -7.94 -2.06
CA TRP A 100 -2.73 -6.65 -1.69
C TRP A 100 -3.51 -6.75 -0.38
N ALA A 101 -4.32 -7.81 -0.23
CA ALA A 101 -5.01 -8.12 1.02
C ALA A 101 -4.03 -8.21 2.19
N ALA A 102 -2.99 -9.02 2.04
CA ALA A 102 -2.01 -9.26 3.10
C ALA A 102 -1.31 -7.98 3.54
N MET A 103 -0.98 -7.07 2.62
CA MET A 103 -0.34 -5.79 2.96
C MET A 103 -1.27 -4.86 3.74
N ILE A 104 -2.58 -4.87 3.42
CA ILE A 104 -3.58 -4.09 4.15
C ILE A 104 -3.86 -4.71 5.52
N GLU A 105 -4.19 -6.00 5.56
CA GLU A 105 -4.64 -6.71 6.76
C GLU A 105 -3.55 -6.86 7.82
N ARG A 106 -2.27 -6.94 7.41
CA ARG A 106 -1.12 -6.94 8.33
C ARG A 106 -0.70 -5.53 8.77
N GLY A 107 -1.41 -4.49 8.33
CA GLY A 107 -1.18 -3.10 8.69
C GLY A 107 0.06 -2.47 8.05
N HIS A 108 0.64 -3.06 6.99
CA HIS A 108 1.77 -2.42 6.30
C HIS A 108 1.31 -1.14 5.61
N VAL A 109 0.19 -1.18 4.88
CA VAL A 109 -0.38 0.01 4.22
C VAL A 109 -0.76 1.07 5.25
N GLN A 110 -1.34 0.70 6.39
CA GLN A 110 -1.65 1.65 7.47
C GLN A 110 -0.41 2.40 7.97
N ARG A 111 0.70 1.70 8.22
CA ARG A 111 1.97 2.30 8.67
C ARG A 111 2.55 3.22 7.60
N ILE A 112 2.50 2.81 6.33
CA ILE A 112 2.95 3.62 5.19
C ILE A 112 2.14 4.92 5.11
N LEU A 113 0.80 4.84 5.11
CA LEU A 113 -0.08 6.02 5.04
C LEU A 113 0.11 6.94 6.25
N SER A 114 0.20 6.37 7.45
CA SER A 114 0.44 7.15 8.68
C SER A 114 1.77 7.91 8.61
N ARG A 115 2.82 7.30 8.03
CA ARG A 115 4.10 7.98 7.82
C ARG A 115 4.01 9.02 6.72
N LEU A 116 3.30 8.72 5.63
CA LEU A 116 3.14 9.60 4.47
C LEU A 116 2.47 10.93 4.86
N ALA A 117 1.55 10.91 5.84
CA ALA A 117 0.89 12.10 6.37
C ALA A 117 1.84 13.17 6.95
N ALA A 118 3.08 12.81 7.31
CA ALA A 118 4.09 13.77 7.76
C ALA A 118 4.77 14.55 6.60
N PHE A 119 4.45 14.21 5.35
CA PHE A 119 4.90 14.89 4.13
C PHE A 119 3.78 15.64 3.41
N ALA A 120 2.57 15.62 3.97
CA ALA A 120 1.45 16.47 3.57
C ALA A 120 1.50 17.84 4.29
#